data_AF-A0AA38VE75-F1
#
_entry.id   AF-A0AA38VE75-F1
#
_cell.length_a   1.000
_cell.length_b   1.000
_cell.length_c   1.000
_cell.angle_alpha   90.00
_cell.angle_beta   90.00
_cell.angle_gamma   90.00
#
_symmetry.space_group_name_H-M   'P 1'
#
loop_
_entity.id
_entity.type
_entity.pdbx_description
1 polymer ?
#
loop_
_entity_poly.entity_id
_entity_poly.type
_entity_poly.pdbx_seq_one_letter_code
_entity_poly.pdbx_strand_id
1 'polypeptide(L)'
;MPIAAPTAPANDKRPYDEERLQREPVPRRSSWPRKYLRFPRPRRVVVCLLLIDLIIVGLVVRSFEPLITLLRRNEELFGSRLVLSRDAPHDADHHTGRHTIPRILHQTCANETIPEKWAAPQQSCKDTYSDFEYKLWTDKSARDFISSEYPWFTETWDNYAFPIQRADAIRYFILYHFGGIYLDMDTQCNETIPLHQIESDNTMHHAVFKSTTPTGVSNDLMISSPRHPLFAATISKLLPWYDFTHLWARLQPYCAIMISSGPFFLTMAIKNYLLEQPSLPSPTVQVVNATILAPYITDLESASWHKGDAKALMWVGTHQWVWFTLGGMGLVAGLLVINQGLLLAYRGVLRRVPSVAYNMKAAKLT
;
A
#
# COMPACT_ATOMS: atom_id res chain seq x y z
N MET A 1 -94.62 -5.48 -43.06
CA MET A 1 -95.04 -6.87 -42.78
C MET A 1 -94.08 -7.47 -41.76
N PRO A 2 -94.54 -8.28 -40.80
CA PRO A 2 -95.16 -7.74 -39.59
C PRO A 2 -94.66 -8.42 -38.29
N ILE A 3 -95.10 -7.87 -37.13
CA ILE A 3 -95.53 -8.57 -35.90
C ILE A 3 -94.45 -9.31 -35.08
N ALA A 4 -94.51 -9.42 -33.75
CA ALA A 4 -95.09 -8.68 -32.63
C ALA A 4 -94.63 -9.44 -31.36
N ALA A 5 -94.69 -8.74 -30.23
CA ALA A 5 -94.54 -9.21 -28.83
C ALA A 5 -95.62 -10.28 -28.44
N PRO A 6 -95.86 -10.66 -27.16
CA PRO A 6 -95.30 -10.22 -25.86
C PRO A 6 -95.04 -11.39 -24.87
N THR A 7 -94.63 -11.20 -23.61
CA THR A 7 -95.56 -11.07 -22.47
C THR A 7 -94.88 -10.51 -21.21
N ALA A 8 -95.57 -9.58 -20.54
CA ALA A 8 -95.31 -9.09 -19.19
C ALA A 8 -95.93 -10.06 -18.13
N PRO A 9 -95.75 -9.81 -16.82
CA PRO A 9 -96.66 -8.86 -16.17
C PRO A 9 -96.01 -7.94 -15.10
N ALA A 10 -96.78 -6.90 -14.79
CA ALA A 10 -96.56 -5.85 -13.81
C ALA A 10 -97.16 -6.20 -12.43
N ASN A 11 -96.63 -5.57 -11.37
CA ASN A 11 -97.37 -4.79 -10.36
C ASN A 11 -96.36 -4.31 -9.29
N ASP A 12 -96.06 -3.02 -9.19
CA ASP A 12 -96.84 -1.94 -8.56
C ASP A 12 -96.60 -1.84 -7.04
N LYS A 13 -95.93 -0.75 -6.64
CA LYS A 13 -96.39 0.19 -5.59
C LYS A 13 -95.38 1.35 -5.41
N ARG A 14 -95.87 2.55 -5.68
CA ARG A 14 -95.32 3.88 -5.36
C ARG A 14 -95.55 4.20 -3.86
N PRO A 15 -94.82 5.14 -3.21
CA PRO A 15 -95.09 6.56 -3.44
C PRO A 15 -93.87 7.50 -3.48
N TYR A 16 -94.15 8.65 -4.07
CA TYR A 16 -93.39 9.90 -4.10
C TYR A 16 -93.57 10.59 -2.74
N ASP A 17 -92.50 11.13 -2.15
CA ASP A 17 -92.60 12.24 -1.19
C ASP A 17 -91.46 13.23 -1.51
N GLU A 18 -91.87 14.45 -1.84
CA GLU A 18 -91.03 15.62 -1.97
C GLU A 18 -90.68 16.14 -0.58
N GLU A 19 -89.39 16.22 -0.23
CA GLU A 19 -88.88 17.36 0.52
C GLU A 19 -87.36 17.47 0.32
N ARG A 20 -87.01 18.39 -0.57
CA ARG A 20 -85.66 18.90 -0.77
C ARG A 20 -85.40 19.90 0.36
N LEU A 21 -84.45 19.62 1.26
CA LEU A 21 -83.55 20.63 1.86
C LEU A 21 -82.42 19.94 2.67
N GLN A 22 -81.19 20.16 2.19
CA GLN A 22 -79.93 20.16 2.93
C GLN A 22 -79.46 18.85 3.59
N ARG A 23 -78.79 18.00 2.78
CA ARG A 23 -77.60 17.27 3.25
C ARG A 23 -76.48 17.46 2.24
N GLU A 24 -75.42 18.12 2.66
CA GLU A 24 -74.18 18.21 1.89
C GLU A 24 -73.64 16.79 1.59
N PRO A 25 -73.10 16.55 0.38
CA PRO A 25 -72.57 15.25 0.03
C PRO A 25 -71.28 14.97 0.82
N VAL A 26 -71.32 13.92 1.64
CA VAL A 26 -70.16 13.25 2.24
C VAL A 26 -69.09 13.02 1.16
N PRO A 27 -67.85 13.50 1.34
CA PRO A 27 -66.81 13.29 0.34
C PRO A 27 -66.44 11.80 0.30
N ARG A 28 -66.66 11.21 -0.88
CA ARG A 28 -66.18 9.86 -1.22
C ARG A 28 -64.67 9.78 -0.95
N ARG A 29 -64.28 8.70 -0.26
CA ARG A 29 -62.92 8.19 -0.02
C ARG A 29 -61.85 8.90 -0.85
N SER A 30 -60.95 9.59 -0.14
CA SER A 30 -59.72 10.15 -0.68
C SER A 30 -58.99 9.13 -1.54
N SER A 31 -59.03 9.32 -2.85
CA SER A 31 -57.98 8.81 -3.72
C SER A 31 -56.70 9.49 -3.26
N TRP A 32 -55.85 8.77 -2.53
CA TRP A 32 -54.50 9.22 -2.24
C TRP A 32 -53.87 9.66 -3.56
N PRO A 33 -53.41 10.91 -3.68
CA PRO A 33 -52.74 11.31 -4.90
C PRO A 33 -51.49 10.45 -5.00
N ARG A 34 -51.41 9.60 -6.03
CA ARG A 34 -50.12 9.13 -6.57
C ARG A 34 -49.39 10.34 -7.19
N LYS A 35 -49.15 11.38 -6.39
CA LYS A 35 -48.18 12.43 -6.69
C LYS A 35 -46.82 11.82 -6.38
N TYR A 36 -46.39 10.99 -7.32
CA TYR A 36 -45.01 10.90 -7.71
C TYR A 36 -44.00 10.61 -6.59
N LEU A 37 -43.77 9.32 -6.30
CA LEU A 37 -42.40 8.81 -6.37
C LEU A 37 -41.92 8.95 -7.84
N ARG A 38 -41.72 10.19 -8.30
CA ARG A 38 -40.81 10.46 -9.42
C ARG A 38 -39.61 11.10 -8.78
N PHE A 39 -38.52 10.35 -8.72
CA PHE A 39 -37.21 10.94 -8.58
C PHE A 39 -37.13 12.12 -9.56
N PRO A 40 -36.78 13.34 -9.12
CA PRO A 40 -36.61 14.47 -10.03
C PRO A 40 -35.63 14.03 -11.12
N ARG A 41 -36.00 14.21 -12.41
CA ARG A 41 -35.08 13.92 -13.51
C ARG A 41 -33.79 14.68 -13.21
N PRO A 42 -32.64 14.01 -13.05
CA PRO A 42 -31.42 14.71 -12.73
C PRO A 42 -31.20 15.73 -13.84
N ARG A 43 -31.06 17.01 -13.46
CA ARG A 43 -30.66 18.05 -14.42
C ARG A 43 -29.39 17.52 -15.10
N ARG A 44 -29.20 17.73 -16.41
CA ARG A 44 -28.03 17.22 -17.15
C ARG A 44 -26.71 17.41 -16.38
N VAL A 45 -26.59 18.53 -15.67
CA VAL A 45 -25.49 18.85 -14.74
C VAL A 45 -25.28 17.79 -13.64
N VAL A 46 -26.33 17.33 -12.96
CA VAL A 46 -26.24 16.29 -11.91
C VAL A 46 -25.74 14.98 -12.50
N VAL A 47 -26.23 14.59 -13.69
CA VAL A 47 -25.71 13.39 -14.38
C VAL A 47 -24.23 13.54 -14.70
N CYS A 48 -23.81 14.70 -15.22
CA CYS A 48 -22.40 14.95 -15.51
C CYS A 48 -21.52 14.90 -14.24
N LEU A 49 -21.96 15.50 -13.13
CA LEU A 49 -21.21 15.46 -11.87
C LEU A 49 -21.08 14.02 -11.34
N LEU A 50 -22.16 13.24 -11.37
CA LEU A 50 -22.11 11.83 -10.97
C LEU A 50 -21.16 11.00 -11.85
N LEU A 51 -21.09 11.28 -13.16
CA LEU A 51 -20.13 10.62 -14.04
C LEU A 51 -18.69 11.00 -13.70
N ILE A 52 -18.43 12.27 -13.39
CA ILE A 52 -17.11 12.74 -12.93
C ILE A 52 -16.74 12.05 -11.61
N ASP A 53 -17.67 11.99 -10.65
CA ASP A 53 -17.45 11.31 -9.38
C ASP A 53 -17.12 9.82 -9.58
N LEU A 54 -17.83 9.11 -10.47
CA LEU A 54 -17.53 7.72 -10.80
C LEU A 54 -16.14 7.56 -11.43
N ILE A 55 -15.72 8.49 -12.29
CA ILE A 55 -14.36 8.49 -12.86
C ILE A 55 -13.33 8.71 -11.75
N ILE A 56 -13.56 9.68 -10.86
CA ILE A 56 -12.65 9.95 -9.73
C ILE A 56 -12.53 8.72 -8.83
N VAL A 57 -13.65 8.11 -8.44
CA VAL A 57 -13.65 6.89 -7.63
C VAL A 57 -12.91 5.77 -8.36
N GLY A 58 -13.14 5.59 -9.66
CA GLY A 58 -12.42 4.61 -10.48
C GLY A 58 -10.90 4.87 -10.50
N LEU A 59 -10.47 6.12 -10.62
CA LEU A 59 -9.06 6.50 -10.56
C LEU A 59 -8.45 6.27 -9.18
N VAL A 60 -9.19 6.58 -8.11
CA VAL A 60 -8.76 6.29 -6.73
C VAL A 60 -8.58 4.78 -6.56
N VAL A 61 -9.57 3.96 -6.92
CA VAL A 61 -9.46 2.49 -6.85
C VAL A 61 -8.28 1.99 -7.67
N ARG A 62 -8.05 2.54 -8.88
CA ARG A 62 -6.87 2.21 -9.69
C ARG A 62 -5.56 2.59 -9.01
N SER A 63 -5.51 3.69 -8.27
CA SER A 63 -4.29 4.09 -7.53
C SER A 63 -3.95 3.11 -6.39
N PHE A 64 -4.95 2.36 -5.88
CA PHE A 64 -4.76 1.31 -4.89
C PHE A 64 -4.41 -0.05 -5.49
N GLU A 65 -4.36 -0.20 -6.83
CA GLU A 65 -3.98 -1.45 -7.50
C GLU A 65 -2.71 -2.08 -6.91
N PRO A 66 -1.62 -1.33 -6.63
CA PRO A 66 -0.40 -1.95 -6.14
C PRO A 66 -0.57 -2.62 -4.77
N LEU A 67 -1.43 -2.06 -3.91
CA LEU A 67 -1.77 -2.59 -2.59
C LEU A 67 -2.78 -3.73 -2.67
N ILE A 68 -3.74 -3.64 -3.60
CA ILE A 68 -4.69 -4.73 -3.87
C ILE A 68 -3.94 -5.97 -4.37
N THR A 69 -2.94 -5.78 -5.23
CA THR A 69 -2.08 -6.85 -5.74
C THR A 69 -1.30 -7.50 -4.60
N LEU A 70 -0.72 -6.71 -3.68
CA LEU A 70 -0.09 -7.25 -2.47
C LEU A 70 -1.07 -8.08 -1.63
N LEU A 71 -2.27 -7.57 -1.36
CA LEU A 71 -3.28 -8.26 -0.56
C LEU A 71 -3.73 -9.59 -1.20
N ARG A 72 -3.92 -9.62 -2.52
CA ARG A 72 -4.44 -10.78 -3.24
C ARG A 72 -3.38 -11.82 -3.59
N ARG A 73 -2.14 -11.40 -3.84
CA ARG A 73 -1.04 -12.25 -4.34
C ARG A 73 0.11 -12.37 -3.33
N ASN A 74 -0.13 -12.07 -2.05
CA ASN A 74 0.91 -12.16 -1.01
C ASN A 74 1.53 -13.56 -0.95
N GLU A 75 0.71 -14.60 -0.91
CA GLU A 75 1.21 -15.99 -0.80
C GLU A 75 2.01 -16.41 -2.03
N GLU A 76 1.57 -15.98 -3.22
CA GLU A 76 2.28 -16.24 -4.47
C GLU A 76 3.67 -15.58 -4.46
N LEU A 77 3.73 -14.30 -4.09
CA LEU A 77 4.94 -13.47 -4.16
C LEU A 77 5.89 -13.65 -2.96
N PHE A 78 5.35 -13.78 -1.76
CA PHE A 78 6.08 -13.75 -0.49
C PHE A 78 5.80 -14.96 0.42
N GLY A 79 5.13 -16.00 -0.09
CA GLY A 79 4.92 -17.23 0.67
C GLY A 79 6.25 -17.82 1.15
N SER A 80 6.31 -18.18 2.44
CA SER A 80 7.50 -18.76 3.06
C SER A 80 7.72 -20.18 2.56
N ARG A 81 8.74 -20.38 1.72
CA ARG A 81 9.05 -21.66 1.08
C ARG A 81 10.41 -22.22 1.46
N LEU A 82 11.28 -21.39 2.05
CA LEU A 82 12.58 -21.83 2.54
C LEU A 82 12.40 -22.64 3.83
N VAL A 83 12.87 -23.88 3.81
CA VAL A 83 12.94 -24.78 4.96
C VAL A 83 14.39 -24.85 5.41
N LEU A 84 14.63 -24.52 6.67
CA LEU A 84 15.95 -24.65 7.29
C LEU A 84 15.89 -25.77 8.34
N SER A 85 16.65 -26.84 8.14
CA SER A 85 16.74 -27.97 9.07
C SER A 85 18.00 -27.87 9.92
N ARG A 86 17.84 -28.03 11.23
CA ARG A 86 18.96 -28.07 12.20
C ARG A 86 19.72 -29.40 12.15
N ASP A 87 19.03 -30.48 11.76
CA ASP A 87 19.55 -31.85 11.78
C ASP A 87 20.21 -32.26 10.46
N ALA A 88 20.34 -31.34 9.50
CA ALA A 88 21.05 -31.63 8.26
C ALA A 88 22.55 -31.83 8.58
N PRO A 89 23.17 -32.93 8.13
CA PRO A 89 24.54 -33.24 8.48
C PRO A 89 25.49 -32.12 8.04
N HIS A 90 26.24 -31.59 9.01
CA HIS A 90 27.25 -30.52 8.84
C HIS A 90 28.34 -30.90 7.82
N ASP A 91 28.53 -32.20 7.58
CA ASP A 91 29.51 -32.79 6.64
C ASP A 91 29.13 -32.63 5.15
N ALA A 92 27.99 -32.02 4.83
CA ALA A 92 27.62 -31.67 3.45
C ALA A 92 28.48 -30.53 2.86
N ASP A 93 29.35 -29.89 3.64
CA ASP A 93 30.33 -28.88 3.17
C ASP A 93 31.44 -29.50 2.27
N HIS A 94 31.44 -30.84 2.10
CA HIS A 94 32.26 -31.53 1.11
C HIS A 94 31.62 -31.68 -0.28
N HIS A 95 30.40 -31.16 -0.48
CA HIS A 95 29.92 -30.96 -1.83
C HIS A 95 30.72 -29.84 -2.48
N THR A 96 31.37 -30.16 -3.60
CA THR A 96 32.05 -29.26 -4.54
C THR A 96 31.11 -28.24 -5.21
N GLY A 97 30.09 -27.80 -4.49
CA GLY A 97 29.15 -26.77 -4.87
C GLY A 97 29.81 -25.39 -4.81
N ARG A 98 29.40 -24.52 -5.71
CA ARG A 98 29.90 -23.15 -5.77
C ARG A 98 29.21 -22.35 -4.66
N HIS A 99 29.94 -21.98 -3.61
CA HIS A 99 29.45 -20.99 -2.66
C HIS A 99 29.28 -19.64 -3.37
N THR A 100 28.04 -19.21 -3.51
CA THR A 100 27.64 -17.95 -4.17
C THR A 100 27.34 -16.84 -3.18
N ILE A 101 27.03 -17.17 -1.93
CA ILE A 101 26.80 -16.24 -0.83
C ILE A 101 28.12 -16.09 -0.04
N PRO A 102 28.77 -14.92 -0.08
CA PRO A 102 30.01 -14.70 0.64
C PRO A 102 29.82 -14.78 2.15
N ARG A 103 30.81 -15.33 2.86
CA ARG A 103 30.84 -15.39 4.34
C ARG A 103 31.19 -14.02 4.94
N ILE A 104 30.28 -13.05 4.78
CA ILE A 104 30.40 -11.69 5.30
C ILE A 104 29.15 -11.37 6.10
N LEU A 105 29.32 -10.90 7.33
CA LEU A 105 28.26 -10.40 8.19
C LEU A 105 28.32 -8.88 8.24
N HIS A 106 27.21 -8.23 7.86
CA HIS A 106 27.05 -6.79 7.83
C HIS A 106 26.06 -6.33 8.91
N GLN A 107 26.45 -5.30 9.65
CA GLN A 107 25.55 -4.55 10.52
C GLN A 107 25.78 -3.05 10.36
N THR A 108 24.78 -2.23 10.66
CA THR A 108 24.88 -0.76 10.58
C THR A 108 24.72 -0.12 11.95
N CYS A 109 25.52 0.91 12.21
CA CYS A 109 25.41 1.73 13.42
C CYS A 109 25.74 3.18 13.06
N ALA A 110 25.31 4.16 13.86
CA ALA A 110 25.64 5.56 13.59
C ALA A 110 27.16 5.80 13.60
N ASN A 111 27.88 5.16 14.52
CA ASN A 111 29.32 5.28 14.69
C ASN A 111 29.92 3.99 15.26
N GLU A 112 31.23 4.00 15.53
CA GLU A 112 31.97 2.85 16.07
C GLU A 112 31.66 2.58 17.56
N THR A 113 31.10 3.56 18.27
CA THR A 113 30.70 3.41 19.67
C THR A 113 29.31 2.79 19.74
N ILE A 114 29.27 1.49 20.00
CA ILE A 114 28.04 0.71 20.05
C ILE A 114 27.25 1.06 21.32
N PRO A 115 25.98 1.49 21.21
CA PRO A 115 25.11 1.68 22.37
C PRO A 115 25.01 0.42 23.22
N GLU A 116 24.99 0.58 24.54
CA GLU A 116 24.99 -0.54 25.51
C GLU A 116 23.92 -1.59 25.23
N LYS A 117 22.70 -1.15 24.88
CA LYS A 117 21.58 -2.04 24.52
C LYS A 117 21.84 -2.94 23.31
N TRP A 118 22.80 -2.59 22.45
CA TRP A 118 23.16 -3.34 21.24
C TRP A 118 24.51 -4.05 21.38
N ALA A 119 25.26 -3.82 22.46
CA ALA A 119 26.57 -4.45 22.65
C ALA A 119 26.47 -5.97 22.78
N ALA A 120 25.58 -6.48 23.62
CA ALA A 120 25.41 -7.92 23.80
C ALA A 120 24.85 -8.63 22.54
N PRO A 121 23.80 -8.12 21.87
CA PRO A 121 23.32 -8.70 20.61
C PRO A 121 24.38 -8.70 19.51
N GLN A 122 25.10 -7.59 19.31
CA GLN A 122 26.19 -7.51 18.34
C GLN A 122 27.29 -8.55 18.64
N GLN A 123 27.71 -8.65 19.90
CA GLN A 123 28.76 -9.59 20.28
C GLN A 123 28.31 -11.04 20.05
N SER A 124 27.05 -11.38 20.35
CA SER A 124 26.51 -12.72 20.04
C SER A 124 26.64 -13.06 18.56
N CYS A 125 26.35 -12.11 17.66
CA CYS A 125 26.50 -12.32 16.22
C CYS A 125 27.94 -12.46 15.77
N LYS A 126 28.87 -11.70 16.35
CA LYS A 126 30.31 -11.85 16.06
C LYS A 126 30.85 -13.21 16.52
N ASP A 127 30.37 -13.71 17.66
CA ASP A 127 30.79 -15.00 18.21
C ASP A 127 30.20 -16.16 17.37
N THR A 128 28.90 -16.10 17.06
CA THR A 128 28.20 -17.09 16.25
C THR A 128 28.77 -17.17 14.83
N TYR A 129 29.05 -16.04 14.18
CA TYR A 129 29.61 -15.96 12.83
C TYR A 129 31.12 -15.69 12.86
N SER A 130 31.86 -16.32 13.77
CA SER A 130 33.29 -16.10 13.95
C SER A 130 34.18 -16.54 12.76
N ASP A 131 33.64 -17.37 11.87
CA ASP A 131 34.26 -17.76 10.60
C ASP A 131 33.92 -16.80 9.43
N PHE A 132 33.11 -15.76 9.67
CA PHE A 132 32.72 -14.77 8.67
C PHE A 132 33.54 -13.48 8.83
N GLU A 133 33.74 -12.76 7.73
CA GLU A 133 34.23 -11.38 7.80
C GLU A 133 33.14 -10.49 8.42
N TYR A 134 33.44 -9.84 9.54
CA TYR A 134 32.53 -8.89 10.16
C TYR A 134 32.75 -7.46 9.63
N LYS A 135 31.69 -6.83 9.11
CA LYS A 135 31.70 -5.41 8.67
C LYS A 135 30.66 -4.59 9.41
N LEU A 136 31.15 -3.67 10.24
CA LEU A 136 30.32 -2.60 10.81
C LEU A 136 30.34 -1.39 9.87
N TRP A 137 29.15 -0.99 9.42
CA TRP A 137 28.96 0.19 8.58
C TRP A 137 28.50 1.37 9.43
N THR A 138 29.41 2.30 9.68
CA THR A 138 29.12 3.59 10.31
C THR A 138 28.53 4.58 9.30
N ASP A 139 27.82 5.62 9.77
CA ASP A 139 27.30 6.70 8.90
C ASP A 139 28.41 7.27 7.99
N LYS A 140 29.62 7.44 8.54
CA LYS A 140 30.79 7.91 7.79
C LYS A 140 31.24 6.91 6.73
N SER A 141 31.52 5.67 7.12
CA SER A 141 32.00 4.64 6.18
C SER A 141 30.98 4.29 5.09
N ALA A 142 29.69 4.33 5.45
CA ALA A 142 28.58 4.13 4.52
C ALA A 142 28.51 5.28 3.50
N ARG A 143 28.61 6.53 3.97
CA ARG A 143 28.67 7.70 3.08
C ARG A 143 29.89 7.65 2.15
N ASP A 144 31.06 7.31 2.67
CA ASP A 144 32.30 7.21 1.90
C ASP A 144 32.15 6.16 0.79
N PHE A 145 31.62 4.98 1.11
CA PHE A 145 31.30 3.92 0.15
C PHE A 145 30.27 4.34 -0.91
N ILE A 146 29.19 5.03 -0.51
CA ILE A 146 28.22 5.57 -1.48
C ILE A 146 28.90 6.57 -2.40
N SER A 147 29.73 7.47 -1.87
CA SER A 147 30.40 8.49 -2.69
C SER A 147 31.42 7.91 -3.66
N SER A 148 32.08 6.79 -3.31
CA SER A 148 33.07 6.15 -4.18
C SER A 148 32.42 5.24 -5.23
N GLU A 149 31.49 4.37 -4.82
CA GLU A 149 30.93 3.33 -5.68
C GLU A 149 29.63 3.74 -6.37
N TYR A 150 28.87 4.67 -5.78
CA TYR A 150 27.54 5.09 -6.24
C TYR A 150 27.39 6.62 -6.17
N PRO A 151 28.30 7.42 -6.77
CA PRO A 151 28.33 8.88 -6.60
C PRO A 151 27.01 9.55 -7.01
N TRP A 152 26.27 8.97 -7.96
CA TRP A 152 24.95 9.43 -8.40
C TRP A 152 23.90 9.47 -7.27
N PHE A 153 24.09 8.73 -6.18
CA PHE A 153 23.16 8.67 -5.05
C PHE A 153 23.60 9.53 -3.85
N THR A 154 24.77 10.17 -3.91
CA THR A 154 25.35 10.89 -2.77
C THR A 154 24.49 12.09 -2.34
N GLU A 155 23.92 12.81 -3.30
CA GLU A 155 23.02 13.93 -3.00
C GLU A 155 21.76 13.46 -2.26
N THR A 156 21.13 12.39 -2.72
CA THR A 156 19.97 11.79 -2.04
C THR A 156 20.32 11.31 -0.65
N TRP A 157 21.47 10.63 -0.51
CA TRP A 157 21.99 10.14 0.74
C TRP A 157 22.13 11.25 1.79
N ASP A 158 22.79 12.35 1.42
CA ASP A 158 23.05 13.50 2.28
C ASP A 158 21.75 14.23 2.67
N ASN A 159 20.73 14.18 1.80
CA ASN A 159 19.45 14.86 2.00
C ASN A 159 18.34 13.99 2.59
N TYR A 160 18.60 12.72 2.95
CA TYR A 160 17.64 11.94 3.73
C TYR A 160 17.32 12.63 5.07
N ALA A 161 16.03 12.80 5.34
CA ALA A 161 15.54 13.55 6.49
C ALA A 161 15.86 12.88 7.84
N PHE A 162 15.95 11.55 7.86
CA PHE A 162 16.15 10.75 9.07
C PHE A 162 17.32 9.77 8.90
N PRO A 163 18.17 9.57 9.93
CA PRO A 163 19.28 8.61 9.88
C PRO A 163 18.87 7.19 9.51
N ILE A 164 17.72 6.72 10.00
CA ILE A 164 17.20 5.39 9.68
C ILE A 164 16.99 5.18 8.18
N GLN A 165 16.66 6.23 7.41
CA GLN A 165 16.53 6.10 5.96
C GLN A 165 17.86 5.76 5.29
N ARG A 166 18.98 6.29 5.81
CA ARG A 166 20.33 5.95 5.34
C ARG A 166 20.71 4.52 5.71
N ALA A 167 20.41 4.09 6.94
CA ALA A 167 20.61 2.71 7.37
C ALA A 167 19.76 1.71 6.55
N ASP A 168 18.54 2.10 6.19
CA ASP A 168 17.66 1.35 5.31
C ASP A 168 18.17 1.30 3.86
N ALA A 169 18.70 2.41 3.33
CA ALA A 169 19.22 2.43 1.97
C ALA A 169 20.53 1.65 1.82
N ILE A 170 21.48 1.83 2.76
CA ILE A 170 22.84 1.27 2.63
C ILE A 170 22.85 -0.25 2.57
N ARG A 171 21.97 -0.92 3.32
CA ARG A 171 21.87 -2.39 3.32
C ARG A 171 21.59 -2.96 1.94
N TYR A 172 20.88 -2.23 1.07
CA TYR A 172 20.66 -2.66 -0.32
C TYR A 172 21.93 -2.55 -1.17
N PHE A 173 22.68 -1.45 -1.02
CA PHE A 173 23.94 -1.24 -1.75
C PHE A 173 25.03 -2.22 -1.30
N ILE A 174 25.15 -2.47 0.00
CA ILE A 174 26.11 -3.43 0.57
C ILE A 174 25.84 -4.82 0.03
N LEU A 175 24.60 -5.31 0.13
CA LEU A 175 24.24 -6.65 -0.36
C LEU A 175 24.38 -6.77 -1.87
N TYR A 176 24.06 -5.72 -2.63
CA TYR A 176 24.32 -5.72 -4.07
C TYR A 176 25.83 -5.80 -4.38
N HIS A 177 26.66 -5.07 -3.64
CA HIS A 177 28.09 -4.97 -3.94
C HIS A 177 28.88 -6.19 -3.44
N PHE A 178 28.69 -6.57 -2.18
CA PHE A 178 29.46 -7.59 -1.48
C PHE A 178 28.72 -8.92 -1.33
N GLY A 179 27.38 -8.92 -1.36
CA GLY A 179 26.59 -10.08 -0.93
C GLY A 179 26.67 -10.28 0.58
N GLY A 180 26.48 -11.52 1.06
CA GLY A 180 26.58 -11.90 2.46
C GLY A 180 25.26 -11.78 3.22
N ILE A 181 25.37 -11.64 4.54
CA ILE A 181 24.26 -11.56 5.49
C ILE A 181 24.22 -10.15 6.06
N TYR A 182 23.06 -9.51 6.01
CA TYR A 182 22.77 -8.29 6.77
C TYR A 182 21.84 -8.61 7.94
N LEU A 183 22.17 -8.12 9.13
CA LEU A 183 21.34 -8.17 10.33
C LEU A 183 21.29 -6.79 11.01
N ASP A 184 20.15 -6.43 11.57
CA ASP A 184 20.06 -5.25 12.43
C ASP A 184 20.81 -5.44 13.77
N MET A 185 21.13 -4.33 14.44
CA MET A 185 21.92 -4.32 15.68
C MET A 185 21.14 -4.83 16.90
N ASP A 186 19.82 -4.90 16.81
CA ASP A 186 18.92 -5.48 17.82
C ASP A 186 18.51 -6.92 17.50
N THR A 187 19.31 -7.63 16.71
CA THR A 187 19.21 -9.07 16.51
C THR A 187 20.26 -9.79 17.35
N GLN A 188 19.82 -10.73 18.20
CA GLN A 188 20.71 -11.69 18.85
C GLN A 188 20.88 -12.91 17.95
N CYS A 189 22.11 -13.36 17.77
CA CYS A 189 22.42 -14.58 17.03
C CYS A 189 22.61 -15.74 18.01
N ASN A 190 21.88 -16.82 17.76
CA ASN A 190 21.93 -18.03 18.56
C ASN A 190 22.78 -19.09 17.85
N GLU A 191 22.59 -19.25 16.54
CA GLU A 191 23.30 -20.20 15.68
C GLU A 191 23.47 -19.64 14.26
N THR A 192 24.41 -20.20 13.50
CA THR A 192 24.63 -19.81 12.10
C THR A 192 23.48 -20.29 11.23
N ILE A 193 23.00 -19.44 10.34
CA ILE A 193 22.03 -19.84 9.31
C ILE A 193 22.77 -20.76 8.31
N PRO A 194 22.24 -21.98 8.03
CA PRO A 194 22.93 -22.94 7.19
C PRO A 194 22.86 -22.52 5.71
N LEU A 195 23.83 -21.70 5.27
CA LEU A 195 23.88 -21.15 3.91
C LEU A 195 23.85 -22.22 2.82
N HIS A 196 24.45 -23.39 3.07
CA HIS A 196 24.42 -24.53 2.13
C HIS A 196 22.99 -25.00 1.78
N GLN A 197 22.00 -24.81 2.66
CA GLN A 197 20.61 -25.15 2.37
C GLN A 197 19.95 -24.11 1.46
N ILE A 198 20.37 -22.84 1.56
CA ILE A 198 19.93 -21.75 0.69
C ILE A 198 20.55 -21.91 -0.71
N GLU A 199 21.79 -22.36 -0.77
CA GLU A 199 22.59 -22.61 -1.98
C GLU A 199 22.35 -24.00 -2.62
N SER A 200 21.37 -24.75 -2.10
CA SER A 200 21.11 -26.13 -2.54
C SER A 200 20.65 -26.23 -3.99
N ASP A 201 19.92 -25.20 -4.46
CA ASP A 201 19.59 -25.04 -5.87
C ASP A 201 20.80 -24.44 -6.59
N ASN A 202 21.29 -25.07 -7.66
CA ASN A 202 22.46 -24.68 -8.47
C ASN A 202 22.31 -23.33 -9.22
N THR A 203 21.57 -22.37 -8.66
CA THR A 203 21.40 -21.03 -9.21
C THR A 203 22.61 -20.16 -8.87
N MET A 204 22.88 -19.16 -9.73
CA MET A 204 23.98 -18.21 -9.52
C MET A 204 23.62 -17.08 -8.54
N HIS A 205 22.33 -16.92 -8.24
CA HIS A 205 21.79 -15.78 -7.53
C HIS A 205 20.82 -16.22 -6.45
N HIS A 206 21.08 -15.78 -5.23
CA HIS A 206 20.23 -16.03 -4.07
C HIS A 206 19.93 -14.70 -3.37
N ALA A 207 18.67 -14.50 -2.98
CA ALA A 207 18.23 -13.42 -2.13
C ALA A 207 17.17 -13.95 -1.16
N VAL A 208 17.44 -13.89 0.14
CA VAL A 208 16.53 -14.38 1.19
C VAL A 208 16.08 -13.20 2.04
N PHE A 209 14.78 -13.15 2.32
CA PHE A 209 14.16 -12.13 3.14
C PHE A 209 13.30 -12.77 4.24
N LYS A 210 13.23 -12.11 5.39
CA LYS A 210 12.31 -12.48 6.47
C LYS A 210 10.90 -11.96 6.17
N SER A 211 9.89 -12.81 6.31
CA SER A 211 8.48 -12.41 6.11
C SER A 211 8.01 -11.44 7.19
N THR A 212 7.13 -10.50 6.86
CA THR A 212 6.46 -9.64 7.83
C THR A 212 4.93 -9.82 7.82
N THR A 213 4.27 -9.36 8.88
CA THR A 213 2.82 -9.39 8.99
C THR A 213 2.23 -7.99 8.78
N PRO A 214 1.09 -7.85 8.08
CA PRO A 214 0.31 -8.91 7.43
C PRO A 214 0.81 -9.31 6.02
N THR A 215 1.74 -8.57 5.41
CA THR A 215 2.06 -8.70 3.98
C THR A 215 3.48 -8.23 3.68
N GLY A 216 4.19 -8.96 2.82
CA GLY A 216 5.53 -8.60 2.36
C GLY A 216 6.67 -9.13 3.24
N VAL A 217 7.78 -8.38 3.26
CA VAL A 217 9.01 -8.75 3.96
C VAL A 217 9.52 -7.62 4.85
N SER A 218 10.24 -7.97 5.90
CA SER A 218 11.05 -7.03 6.67
C SER A 218 12.41 -6.82 6.01
N ASN A 219 13.09 -5.73 6.37
CA ASN A 219 14.43 -5.41 5.90
C ASN A 219 15.51 -5.62 7.00
N ASP A 220 15.12 -6.18 8.15
CA ASP A 220 15.96 -6.42 9.34
C ASP A 220 16.94 -7.60 9.17
N LEU A 221 16.55 -8.62 8.41
CA LEU A 221 17.39 -9.74 7.97
C LEU A 221 17.29 -9.91 6.46
N MET A 222 18.45 -9.91 5.81
CA MET A 222 18.57 -10.17 4.38
C MET A 222 19.84 -10.94 4.07
N ILE A 223 19.77 -11.92 3.18
CA ILE A 223 20.92 -12.72 2.74
C ILE A 223 20.99 -12.62 1.23
N SER A 224 22.17 -12.41 0.64
CA SER A 224 22.27 -12.40 -0.81
C SER A 224 23.63 -12.80 -1.37
N SER A 225 23.61 -13.42 -2.55
CA SER A 225 24.76 -13.43 -3.45
C SER A 225 25.05 -12.00 -3.96
N PRO A 226 26.33 -11.62 -4.21
CA PRO A 226 26.64 -10.33 -4.80
C PRO A 226 26.00 -10.18 -6.18
N ARG A 227 25.71 -8.94 -6.55
CA ARG A 227 25.16 -8.54 -7.85
C ARG A 227 23.80 -9.16 -8.20
N HIS A 228 23.04 -9.63 -7.23
CA HIS A 228 21.71 -10.17 -7.48
C HIS A 228 20.82 -9.10 -8.17
N PRO A 229 20.15 -9.41 -9.32
CA PRO A 229 19.39 -8.44 -10.11
C PRO A 229 18.27 -7.72 -9.33
N LEU A 230 17.61 -8.41 -8.40
CA LEU A 230 16.66 -7.80 -7.46
C LEU A 230 17.23 -6.57 -6.75
N PHE A 231 18.44 -6.63 -6.18
CA PHE A 231 18.99 -5.48 -5.46
C PHE A 231 19.34 -4.33 -6.40
N ALA A 232 19.78 -4.61 -7.64
CA ALA A 232 19.93 -3.57 -8.66
C ALA A 232 18.58 -2.89 -8.96
N ALA A 233 17.52 -3.68 -9.12
CA ALA A 233 16.16 -3.17 -9.32
C ALA A 233 15.70 -2.34 -8.11
N THR A 234 15.91 -2.82 -6.88
CA THR A 234 15.60 -2.10 -5.63
C THR A 234 16.33 -0.76 -5.57
N ILE A 235 17.67 -0.76 -5.73
CA ILE A 235 18.49 0.45 -5.70
C ILE A 235 18.02 1.49 -6.74
N SER A 236 17.67 1.03 -7.95
CA SER A 236 17.20 1.93 -9.02
C SER A 236 15.91 2.69 -8.67
N LYS A 237 15.14 2.21 -7.68
CA LYS A 237 13.90 2.84 -7.24
C LYS A 237 14.08 3.79 -6.06
N LEU A 238 15.19 3.75 -5.32
CA LEU A 238 15.38 4.60 -4.12
C LEU A 238 15.16 6.10 -4.41
N LEU A 239 15.75 6.62 -5.49
CA LEU A 239 15.65 8.04 -5.86
C LEU A 239 14.19 8.47 -6.14
N PRO A 240 13.41 7.81 -7.02
CA PRO A 240 11.99 8.13 -7.20
C PRO A 240 11.15 8.12 -5.92
N TRP A 241 11.39 7.17 -5.02
CA TRP A 241 10.65 7.11 -3.75
C TRP A 241 11.11 8.17 -2.75
N TYR A 242 12.39 8.57 -2.78
CA TYR A 242 12.87 9.76 -2.08
C TYR A 242 12.21 11.03 -2.62
N ASP A 243 12.18 11.23 -3.94
CA ASP A 243 11.57 12.41 -4.57
C ASP A 243 10.09 12.53 -4.21
N PHE A 244 9.39 11.39 -4.14
CA PHE A 244 7.99 11.34 -3.71
C PHE A 244 7.79 11.73 -2.23
N THR A 245 8.74 11.40 -1.34
CA THR A 245 8.55 11.48 0.12
C THR A 245 9.19 12.70 0.80
N HIS A 246 10.29 13.22 0.27
CA HIS A 246 11.15 14.18 0.98
C HIS A 246 10.43 15.48 1.37
N LEU A 247 9.51 15.99 0.53
CA LEU A 247 8.79 17.24 0.77
C LEU A 247 7.87 17.20 2.00
N TRP A 248 7.33 16.03 2.34
CA TRP A 248 6.41 15.85 3.47
C TRP A 248 6.99 14.94 4.56
N ALA A 249 8.24 14.52 4.44
CA ALA A 249 8.88 13.59 5.36
C ALA A 249 8.83 14.04 6.83
N ARG A 250 8.95 15.34 7.09
CA ARG A 250 8.86 15.90 8.46
C ARG A 250 7.43 15.96 9.00
N LEU A 251 6.41 15.98 8.14
CA LEU A 251 5.00 16.01 8.53
C LEU A 251 4.48 14.62 8.90
N GLN A 252 4.93 13.59 8.19
CA GLN A 252 4.59 12.19 8.45
C GLN A 252 5.86 11.30 8.48
N PRO A 253 6.69 11.42 9.53
CA PRO A 253 7.97 10.71 9.64
C PRO A 253 7.86 9.20 9.42
N TYR A 254 6.92 8.53 10.08
CA TYR A 254 6.78 7.07 10.00
C TYR A 254 6.48 6.60 8.59
N CYS A 255 5.48 7.20 7.94
CA CYS A 255 5.14 6.90 6.56
C CYS A 255 6.33 7.16 5.63
N ALA A 256 7.01 8.30 5.79
CA ALA A 256 8.13 8.66 4.93
C ALA A 256 9.30 7.67 5.06
N ILE A 257 9.63 7.23 6.28
CA ILE A 257 10.68 6.23 6.54
C ILE A 257 10.31 4.90 5.86
N MET A 258 9.11 4.38 6.12
CA MET A 258 8.64 3.11 5.54
C MET A 258 8.61 3.14 4.00
N ILE A 259 8.17 4.27 3.42
CA ILE A 259 7.90 4.41 1.98
C ILE A 259 9.14 4.74 1.15
N SER A 260 10.12 5.45 1.71
CA SER A 260 11.29 5.92 0.96
C SER A 260 12.39 4.87 0.82
N SER A 261 12.67 4.13 1.88
CA SER A 261 13.77 3.16 1.95
C SER A 261 13.48 1.98 2.86
N GLY A 262 12.49 2.05 3.74
CA GLY A 262 12.20 1.01 4.74
C GLY A 262 11.48 -0.25 4.21
N PRO A 263 10.88 -1.05 5.12
CA PRO A 263 10.24 -2.33 4.77
C PRO A 263 9.15 -2.23 3.68
N PHE A 264 8.35 -1.16 3.68
CA PHE A 264 7.30 -0.99 2.67
C PHE A 264 7.90 -0.72 1.29
N PHE A 265 8.92 0.14 1.22
CA PHE A 265 9.71 0.35 0.00
C PHE A 265 10.28 -0.97 -0.53
N LEU A 266 10.95 -1.74 0.32
CA LEU A 266 11.55 -3.02 -0.06
C LEU A 266 10.51 -4.00 -0.59
N THR A 267 9.40 -4.16 0.13
CA THR A 267 8.27 -5.00 -0.30
C THR A 267 7.75 -4.60 -1.67
N MET A 268 7.60 -3.30 -1.92
CA MET A 268 7.13 -2.79 -3.21
C MET A 268 8.14 -3.01 -4.34
N ALA A 269 9.44 -2.86 -4.06
CA ALA A 269 10.51 -3.13 -5.01
C ALA A 269 10.57 -4.62 -5.39
N ILE A 270 10.55 -5.52 -4.40
CA ILE A 270 10.54 -6.97 -4.62
C ILE A 270 9.29 -7.39 -5.38
N LYS A 271 8.12 -6.89 -4.99
CA LYS A 271 6.86 -7.19 -5.68
C LYS A 271 6.98 -6.87 -7.18
N ASN A 272 7.43 -5.66 -7.52
CA ASN A 272 7.56 -5.25 -8.92
C ASN A 272 8.56 -6.13 -9.66
N TYR A 273 9.71 -6.45 -9.05
CA TYR A 273 10.70 -7.36 -9.64
C TYR A 273 10.14 -8.77 -9.87
N LEU A 274 9.42 -9.33 -8.90
CA LEU A 274 8.83 -10.66 -8.97
C LEU A 274 7.75 -10.76 -10.05
N LEU A 275 6.95 -9.71 -10.24
CA LEU A 275 5.94 -9.65 -11.29
C LEU A 275 6.53 -9.64 -12.72
N GLU A 276 7.82 -9.30 -12.86
CA GLU A 276 8.55 -9.34 -14.13
C GLU A 276 9.27 -10.68 -14.36
N GLN A 277 9.27 -11.59 -13.37
CA GLN A 277 9.93 -12.89 -13.50
C GLN A 277 9.11 -13.87 -14.38
N PRO A 278 9.77 -14.78 -15.11
CA PRO A 278 9.10 -15.74 -15.99
C PRO A 278 8.23 -16.76 -15.23
N SER A 279 8.53 -17.00 -13.95
CA SER A 279 7.80 -17.94 -13.11
C SER A 279 7.77 -17.47 -11.66
N LEU A 280 6.68 -17.81 -10.97
CA LEU A 280 6.53 -17.66 -9.52
C LEU A 280 6.26 -19.03 -8.89
N PRO A 281 6.89 -19.37 -7.75
CA PRO A 281 7.94 -18.61 -7.07
C PRO A 281 9.21 -18.43 -7.91
N SER A 282 9.93 -17.33 -7.68
CA SER A 282 11.24 -17.12 -8.31
C SER A 282 12.27 -18.07 -7.69
N PRO A 283 13.10 -18.76 -8.48
CA PRO A 283 14.15 -19.62 -7.93
C PRO A 283 15.25 -18.82 -7.22
N THR A 284 15.40 -17.53 -7.52
CA THR A 284 16.48 -16.70 -6.96
C THR A 284 16.06 -15.90 -5.72
N VAL A 285 14.76 -15.81 -5.44
CA VAL A 285 14.21 -15.01 -4.34
C VAL A 285 13.41 -15.90 -3.42
N GLN A 286 13.84 -15.99 -2.17
CA GLN A 286 13.23 -16.84 -1.17
C GLN A 286 12.76 -16.02 0.03
N VAL A 287 11.69 -16.47 0.66
CA VAL A 287 11.17 -15.87 1.89
C VAL A 287 11.16 -16.94 2.98
N VAL A 288 11.58 -16.53 4.17
CA VAL A 288 11.60 -17.36 5.38
C VAL A 288 10.77 -16.71 6.48
N ASN A 289 9.98 -17.52 7.18
CA ASN A 289 9.18 -17.06 8.30
C ASN A 289 10.03 -16.93 9.58
N ALA A 290 9.67 -15.97 10.44
CA ALA A 290 10.23 -15.79 11.77
C ALA A 290 10.24 -17.09 12.61
N THR A 291 9.22 -17.94 12.50
CA THR A 291 9.20 -19.23 13.22
C THR A 291 10.32 -20.18 12.79
N ILE A 292 10.68 -20.18 11.51
CA ILE A 292 11.79 -21.00 10.98
C ILE A 292 13.14 -20.40 11.38
N LEU A 293 13.21 -19.07 11.51
CA LEU A 293 14.41 -18.35 11.95
C LEU A 293 14.65 -18.38 13.47
N ALA A 294 13.62 -18.65 14.28
CA ALA A 294 13.68 -18.58 15.74
C ALA A 294 14.82 -19.40 16.40
N PRO A 295 15.23 -20.58 15.88
CA PRO A 295 16.40 -21.29 16.41
C PRO A 295 17.73 -20.56 16.18
N TYR A 296 17.82 -19.76 15.11
CA TYR A 296 19.06 -19.12 14.66
C TYR A 296 19.20 -17.69 15.17
N ILE A 297 18.09 -16.95 15.27
CA ILE A 297 18.09 -15.54 15.69
C ILE A 297 16.91 -15.22 16.62
N THR A 298 17.12 -14.22 17.48
CA THR A 298 16.09 -13.62 18.33
C THR A 298 16.03 -12.12 18.09
N ASP A 299 14.86 -11.60 17.71
CA ASP A 299 14.65 -10.15 17.57
C ASP A 299 14.39 -9.51 18.93
N LEU A 300 15.14 -8.46 19.27
CA LEU A 300 15.00 -7.72 20.53
C LEU A 300 14.20 -6.41 20.37
N GLU A 301 13.49 -6.28 19.25
CA GLU A 301 12.61 -5.18 18.82
C GLU A 301 12.84 -3.84 19.55
N SER A 302 13.77 -3.02 19.06
CA SER A 302 14.10 -1.76 19.74
C SER A 302 13.21 -0.57 19.33
N ALA A 303 12.37 -0.71 18.29
CA ALA A 303 11.45 0.29 17.72
C ALA A 303 12.03 1.72 17.71
N SER A 304 13.35 1.83 17.46
CA SER A 304 14.18 2.94 17.96
C SER A 304 13.89 4.29 17.33
N TRP A 305 13.22 4.29 16.17
CA TRP A 305 12.84 5.48 15.41
C TRP A 305 11.32 5.78 15.48
N HIS A 306 10.52 4.92 16.12
CA HIS A 306 9.08 5.13 16.25
C HIS A 306 8.78 6.34 17.15
N LYS A 307 8.05 7.33 16.62
CA LYS A 307 7.57 8.49 17.38
C LYS A 307 6.05 8.40 17.62
N GLY A 308 5.43 9.49 18.06
CA GLY A 308 4.00 9.53 18.34
C GLY A 308 3.11 9.23 17.13
N ASP A 309 3.56 9.57 15.93
CA ASP A 309 2.90 9.25 14.66
C ASP A 309 2.87 7.74 14.38
N ALA A 310 3.96 7.02 14.65
CA ALA A 310 4.01 5.56 14.56
C ALA A 310 2.95 4.92 15.47
N LYS A 311 2.87 5.37 16.73
CA LYS A 311 1.87 4.88 17.68
C LYS A 311 0.44 5.16 17.21
N ALA A 312 0.19 6.34 16.65
CA ALA A 312 -1.11 6.70 16.10
C ALA A 312 -1.48 5.81 14.91
N LEU A 313 -0.56 5.58 13.97
CA LEU A 313 -0.78 4.72 12.81
C LEU A 313 -1.00 3.25 13.20
N MET A 314 -0.22 2.73 14.14
CA MET A 314 -0.41 1.38 14.68
C MET A 314 -1.77 1.25 15.38
N TRP A 315 -2.19 2.27 16.13
CA TRP A 315 -3.52 2.31 16.72
C TRP A 315 -4.63 2.30 15.66
N VAL A 316 -4.50 3.11 14.60
CA VAL A 316 -5.45 3.09 13.49
C VAL A 316 -5.47 1.73 12.79
N GLY A 317 -4.30 1.08 12.64
CA GLY A 317 -4.16 -0.24 12.04
C GLY A 317 -4.88 -1.35 12.83
N THR A 318 -4.90 -1.25 14.16
CA THR A 318 -5.66 -2.18 15.02
C THR A 318 -7.16 -1.87 15.04
N HIS A 319 -7.58 -0.68 14.60
CA HIS A 319 -8.98 -0.23 14.57
C HIS A 319 -9.47 -0.08 13.13
N GLN A 320 -9.60 -1.20 12.42
CA GLN A 320 -9.95 -1.23 10.99
C GLN A 320 -11.18 -0.39 10.60
N TRP A 321 -12.23 -0.38 11.44
CA TRP A 321 -13.42 0.44 11.19
C TRP A 321 -13.14 1.95 11.25
N VAL A 322 -12.20 2.39 12.10
CA VAL A 322 -11.77 3.80 12.14
C VAL A 322 -11.09 4.16 10.82
N TRP A 323 -10.23 3.29 10.29
CA TRP A 323 -9.59 3.51 8.99
C TRP A 323 -10.63 3.62 7.86
N PHE A 324 -11.56 2.66 7.75
CA PHE A 324 -12.58 2.66 6.70
C PHE A 324 -13.53 3.86 6.81
N THR A 325 -13.92 4.26 8.01
CA THR A 325 -14.80 5.41 8.22
C THR A 325 -14.11 6.73 7.89
N LEU A 326 -12.86 6.94 8.34
CA LEU A 326 -12.07 8.12 7.99
C LEU A 326 -11.83 8.20 6.47
N GLY A 327 -11.47 7.09 5.84
CA GLY A 327 -11.30 7.01 4.38
C GLY A 327 -12.59 7.33 3.62
N GLY A 328 -13.72 6.74 4.05
CA GLY A 328 -15.03 7.00 3.46
C GLY A 328 -15.50 8.45 3.62
N MET A 329 -15.34 9.02 4.82
CA MET A 329 -15.64 10.44 5.08
C MET A 329 -14.76 11.35 4.23
N GLY A 330 -13.46 11.07 4.15
CA GLY A 330 -12.52 11.83 3.33
C GLY A 330 -12.88 11.80 1.85
N LEU A 331 -13.24 10.63 1.32
CA LEU A 331 -13.69 10.48 -0.07
C LEU A 331 -14.96 11.29 -0.34
N VAL A 332 -15.98 11.18 0.52
CA VAL A 332 -17.24 11.92 0.37
C VAL A 332 -16.99 13.42 0.46
N ALA A 333 -16.23 13.88 1.45
CA ALA A 333 -15.89 15.29 1.60
C ALA A 333 -15.11 15.83 0.38
N GLY A 334 -14.15 15.07 -0.14
CA GLY A 334 -13.38 15.43 -1.34
C GLY A 334 -14.26 15.56 -2.58
N LEU A 335 -15.15 14.59 -2.82
CA LEU A 335 -16.11 14.65 -3.94
C LEU A 335 -17.06 15.83 -3.80
N LEU A 336 -17.54 16.13 -2.59
CA LEU A 336 -18.38 17.30 -2.34
C LEU A 336 -17.65 18.62 -2.66
N VAL A 337 -16.39 18.76 -2.25
CA VAL A 337 -15.58 19.95 -2.54
C VAL A 337 -15.36 20.12 -4.04
N ILE A 338 -15.01 19.05 -4.76
CA ILE A 338 -14.82 19.07 -6.21
C ILE A 338 -16.13 19.46 -6.91
N ASN A 339 -17.24 18.85 -6.53
CA ASN A 339 -18.56 19.15 -7.09
C ASN A 339 -18.97 20.60 -6.86
N GLN A 340 -18.72 21.16 -5.66
CA GLN A 340 -18.97 22.57 -5.38
C GLN A 340 -18.10 23.48 -6.25
N GLY A 341 -16.81 23.17 -6.40
CA GLY A 341 -15.90 23.89 -7.28
C GLY A 341 -16.35 23.89 -8.75
N LEU A 342 -16.73 22.72 -9.27
CA LEU A 342 -17.24 22.57 -10.64
C LEU A 342 -18.55 23.33 -10.85
N LEU A 343 -19.46 23.31 -9.87
CA LEU A 343 -20.71 24.07 -9.93
C LEU A 343 -20.46 25.58 -9.91
N LEU A 344 -19.51 26.06 -9.11
CA LEU A 344 -19.12 27.48 -9.08
C LEU A 344 -18.50 27.90 -10.41
N ALA A 345 -17.59 27.10 -10.97
CA ALA A 345 -17.01 27.35 -12.29
C ALA A 345 -18.07 27.37 -13.39
N TYR A 346 -18.99 26.40 -13.41
CA TYR A 346 -20.10 26.33 -14.36
C TYR A 346 -21.01 27.56 -14.28
N ARG A 347 -21.36 28.00 -13.06
CA ARG A 347 -22.15 29.23 -12.85
C ARG A 347 -21.38 30.48 -13.29
N GLY A 348 -20.07 30.53 -13.06
CA GLY A 348 -19.21 31.63 -13.51
C GLY A 348 -19.16 31.74 -15.03
N VAL A 349 -19.01 30.62 -15.74
CA VAL A 349 -19.03 30.55 -17.20
C VAL A 349 -20.40 30.99 -17.74
N LEU A 350 -21.49 30.45 -17.18
CA LEU A 350 -22.86 30.85 -17.57
C LEU A 350 -23.15 32.32 -17.33
N ARG A 351 -22.53 32.98 -16.34
CA ARG A 351 -22.67 34.43 -16.13
C ARG A 351 -21.88 35.25 -17.16
N ARG A 352 -20.75 34.74 -17.66
CA ARG A 352 -19.94 35.42 -18.68
C ARG A 352 -20.51 35.31 -20.10
N VAL A 353 -21.20 34.22 -20.43
CA VAL A 353 -21.77 33.99 -21.78
C VAL A 353 -22.79 35.08 -22.20
N PRO A 354 -23.76 35.49 -21.36
CA PRO A 354 -24.68 36.59 -21.66
C PRO A 354 -23.96 37.94 -21.78
N SER A 355 -22.92 38.18 -20.97
CA SER A 355 -22.13 39.42 -20.99
C SER A 355 -21.35 39.57 -22.31
N VAL A 356 -20.75 38.49 -22.81
CA VAL A 356 -20.06 38.51 -24.11
C VAL A 356 -21.05 38.64 -25.26
N ALA A 357 -22.18 37.92 -25.21
CA ALA A 357 -23.22 38.04 -26.24
C ALA A 357 -23.88 39.43 -26.27
N TYR A 358 -24.03 40.08 -25.11
CA TYR A 358 -24.51 41.46 -25.00
C TYR A 358 -23.48 42.45 -25.55
N ASN A 359 -22.19 42.31 -25.18
CA ASN A 359 -21.13 43.17 -25.68
C ASN A 359 -20.91 43.03 -27.20
N MET A 360 -21.04 41.82 -27.75
CA MET A 360 -20.99 41.58 -29.21
C MET A 360 -22.18 42.19 -29.95
N LYS A 361 -23.36 42.27 -29.32
CA LYS A 361 -24.52 42.98 -29.90
C LYS A 361 -24.34 44.49 -29.83
N ALA A 362 -23.82 45.01 -28.72
CA ALA A 362 -23.52 46.43 -28.56
C ALA A 362 -22.45 46.92 -29.55
N ALA A 363 -21.39 46.13 -29.79
CA ALA A 363 -20.34 46.45 -30.76
C ALA A 363 -20.77 46.38 -32.24
N LYS A 364 -21.95 45.82 -32.54
CA LYS A 364 -22.56 45.85 -33.90
C LYS A 364 -23.52 47.02 -34.12
N LEU A 365 -23.82 47.78 -33.06
CA LEU A 365 -24.73 48.93 -33.06
C LEU A 365 -23.98 50.28 -33.01
N THR A 366 -22.65 50.24 -32.95
CA THR A 366 -21.70 51.34 -33.18
C THR A 366 -20.99 51.09 -34.48
#